data_AF-A0AAP8GR87-F1
#
_entry.id   AF-A0AAP8GR87-F1
#
_cell.length_a   1.000
_cell.length_b   1.000
_cell.length_c   1.000
_cell.angle_alpha   90.00
_cell.angle_beta   90.00
_cell.angle_gamma   90.00
#
_symmetry.space_group_name_H-M   'P 1'
#
loop_
_entity.id
_entity.type
_entity.pdbx_description
1 polymer ?
#
loop_
_entity_poly.entity_id
_entity_poly.type
_entity_poly.pdbx_seq_one_letter_code
_entity_poly.pdbx_strand_id
1 'polypeptide(L)'
;MKLISDNVNDIANGKLGLTIEIEGKDELTQLAQNINYMSKELENTFEQERRLERTKNELITNVSHDLRTPLTSIIGYVDLLKRGQYDSKAQLQEYLETTYLKSQRLKYLIDELFEYTRLSDIDARLNLNEVDVSGLLEQIVGEYTPIFE
;
A
#
# COMPACT_ATOMS: atom_id res chain seq x y z
N MET A 1 -29.35 -23.64 26.71
CA MET A 1 -29.99 -22.66 25.80
C MET A 1 -29.63 -21.21 26.13
N LYS A 2 -29.87 -20.70 27.36
CA LYS A 2 -29.58 -19.30 27.71
C LYS A 2 -28.10 -18.90 27.46
N LEU A 3 -27.17 -19.75 27.90
CA LEU A 3 -25.73 -19.57 27.69
C LEU A 3 -25.31 -19.47 26.21
N ILE A 4 -25.92 -20.27 25.32
CA ILE A 4 -25.63 -20.23 23.88
C ILE A 4 -26.18 -18.94 23.27
N SER A 5 -27.40 -18.55 23.64
CA SER A 5 -28.01 -17.30 23.15
C SER A 5 -27.26 -16.06 23.62
N ASP A 6 -26.76 -16.07 24.85
CA ASP A 6 -26.00 -14.96 25.42
C ASP A 6 -24.63 -14.82 24.72
N ASN A 7 -23.92 -15.93 24.50
CA ASN A 7 -22.65 -15.92 23.75
C ASN A 7 -22.81 -15.50 22.28
N VAL A 8 -23.88 -15.93 21.61
CA VAL A 8 -24.17 -15.49 20.23
C VAL A 8 -24.45 -13.99 20.18
N ASN A 9 -25.17 -13.45 21.18
CA ASN A 9 -25.37 -12.00 21.29
C ASN A 9 -24.04 -11.27 21.54
N ASP A 10 -23.14 -11.80 22.37
CA ASP A 10 -21.83 -11.19 22.58
C ASP A 10 -20.97 -11.19 21.30
N ILE A 11 -20.98 -12.28 20.53
CA ILE A 11 -20.32 -12.37 19.21
C ILE A 11 -20.92 -11.35 18.24
N ALA A 12 -22.25 -11.23 18.19
CA ALA A 12 -22.94 -10.25 17.34
C ALA A 12 -22.63 -8.79 17.73
N ASN A 13 -22.28 -8.55 19.00
CA ASN A 13 -21.84 -7.25 19.51
C ASN A 13 -20.32 -7.03 19.37
N GLY A 14 -19.60 -7.90 18.64
CA GLY A 14 -18.19 -7.72 18.30
C GLY A 14 -17.20 -8.27 19.33
N LYS A 15 -17.64 -9.01 20.37
CA LYS A 15 -16.75 -9.77 21.25
C LYS A 15 -16.42 -11.12 20.62
N LEU A 16 -15.59 -11.06 19.58
CA LEU A 16 -15.08 -12.24 18.89
C LEU A 16 -14.05 -12.97 19.78
N GLY A 17 -13.92 -14.29 19.61
CA GLY A 17 -13.00 -15.14 20.40
C GLY A 17 -13.63 -15.80 21.64
N LEU A 18 -14.90 -15.51 21.95
CA LEU A 18 -15.66 -16.27 22.95
C LEU A 18 -15.93 -17.69 22.44
N THR A 19 -15.61 -18.68 23.27
CA THR A 19 -15.85 -20.10 22.98
C THR A 19 -16.98 -20.58 23.87
N ILE A 20 -18.03 -21.12 23.25
CA ILE A 20 -19.11 -21.80 23.96
C ILE A 20 -18.54 -23.13 24.47
N GLU A 21 -18.58 -23.36 25.78
CA GLU A 21 -18.24 -24.67 26.37
C GLU A 21 -19.20 -25.74 25.88
N ILE A 22 -18.64 -26.89 25.49
CA ILE A 22 -19.35 -27.96 24.82
C ILE A 22 -19.43 -29.15 25.77
N GLU A 23 -20.63 -29.51 26.22
CA GLU A 23 -20.88 -30.74 26.98
C GLU A 23 -21.96 -31.57 26.28
N GLY A 24 -21.63 -32.80 25.89
CA GLY A 24 -22.56 -33.74 25.25
C GLY A 24 -22.12 -34.23 23.87
N LYS A 25 -23.03 -34.93 23.19
CA LYS A 25 -22.86 -35.47 21.82
C LYS A 25 -24.12 -35.31 20.97
N ASP A 26 -24.99 -34.37 21.34
CA ASP A 26 -26.27 -34.12 20.70
C ASP A 26 -26.18 -33.05 19.59
N GLU A 27 -27.29 -32.76 18.93
CA GLU A 27 -27.37 -31.77 17.86
C GLU A 27 -27.01 -30.35 18.35
N LEU A 28 -27.26 -30.05 19.63
CA LEU A 28 -26.89 -28.79 20.27
C LEU A 28 -25.37 -28.66 20.44
N THR A 29 -24.70 -29.76 20.76
CA THR A 29 -23.23 -29.86 20.79
C THR A 29 -22.63 -29.52 19.42
N GLN A 30 -23.20 -30.07 18.34
CA GLN A 30 -22.74 -29.81 16.97
C GLN A 30 -22.97 -28.35 16.55
N LEU A 31 -24.12 -27.77 16.94
CA LEU A 31 -24.40 -26.36 16.67
C LEU A 31 -23.41 -25.43 17.41
N ALA A 32 -23.11 -25.71 18.67
CA ALA A 32 -22.12 -24.95 19.44
C ALA A 32 -20.72 -25.00 18.81
N GLN A 33 -20.29 -26.16 18.31
CA GLN A 33 -19.04 -26.31 17.56
C GLN A 33 -19.01 -25.44 16.29
N ASN A 34 -20.08 -25.46 15.51
CA ASN A 34 -20.17 -24.66 14.29
C ASN A 34 -20.14 -23.16 14.60
N ILE A 35 -20.81 -22.72 15.67
CA ILE A 35 -20.78 -21.31 16.13
C ILE A 35 -19.37 -20.91 16.56
N ASN A 36 -18.67 -21.77 17.32
CA ASN A 36 -17.29 -21.51 17.73
C ASN A 36 -16.34 -21.38 16.52
N TYR A 37 -16.50 -22.27 15.52
CA TYR A 37 -15.74 -22.18 14.27
C TYR A 37 -16.02 -20.86 13.53
N MET A 38 -17.28 -20.48 13.36
CA MET A 38 -17.67 -19.22 12.73
C MET A 38 -17.12 -18.01 13.49
N SER A 39 -17.22 -18.01 14.82
CA SER A 39 -16.68 -16.95 15.69
C SER A 39 -15.18 -16.76 15.46
N LYS A 40 -14.44 -17.88 15.36
CA LYS A 40 -12.99 -17.85 15.12
C LYS A 40 -12.63 -17.35 13.72
N GLU A 41 -13.34 -17.79 12.68
CA GLU A 41 -13.12 -17.31 11.32
C GLU A 41 -13.46 -15.82 11.17
N LEU A 42 -14.53 -15.35 11.84
CA LEU A 42 -14.84 -13.93 11.92
C LEU A 42 -13.73 -13.15 12.61
N GLU A 43 -13.24 -13.63 13.76
CA GLU A 43 -12.10 -13.00 14.47
C GLU A 43 -10.89 -12.85 13.54
N ASN A 44 -10.49 -13.93 12.86
CA ASN A 44 -9.37 -13.93 11.92
C ASN A 44 -9.60 -12.93 10.77
N THR A 45 -10.82 -12.87 10.22
CA THR A 45 -11.18 -11.96 9.14
C THR A 45 -11.10 -10.50 9.59
N PHE A 46 -11.65 -10.18 10.76
CA PHE A 46 -11.58 -8.84 11.35
C PHE A 46 -10.14 -8.41 11.67
N GLU A 47 -9.31 -9.33 12.18
CA GLU A 47 -7.89 -9.05 12.41
C GLU A 47 -7.15 -8.77 11.10
N GLN A 48 -7.42 -9.55 10.04
CA GLN A 48 -6.86 -9.30 8.71
C GLN A 48 -7.31 -7.96 8.14
N GLU A 49 -8.61 -7.66 8.20
CA GLU A 49 -9.16 -6.39 7.71
C GLU A 49 -8.55 -5.20 8.45
N ARG A 50 -8.47 -5.28 9.78
CA ARG A 50 -7.82 -4.24 10.60
C ARG A 50 -6.34 -4.09 10.27
N ARG A 51 -5.64 -5.18 9.96
CA ARG A 51 -4.24 -5.13 9.51
C ARG A 51 -4.14 -4.45 8.14
N LEU A 52 -5.02 -4.79 7.20
CA LEU A 52 -5.07 -4.16 5.87
C LEU A 52 -5.35 -2.66 5.99
N GLU A 53 -6.31 -2.25 6.82
CA GLU A 53 -6.59 -0.83 7.08
C GLU A 53 -5.39 -0.11 7.67
N ARG A 54 -4.70 -0.70 8.66
CA ARG A 54 -3.49 -0.13 9.24
C ARG A 54 -2.39 0.05 8.18
N THR A 55 -2.09 -0.99 7.41
CA THR A 55 -1.07 -0.93 6.36
C THR A 55 -1.43 0.09 5.28
N LYS A 56 -2.70 0.20 4.88
CA LYS A 56 -3.17 1.24 3.96
C LYS A 56 -2.93 2.64 4.53
N ASN A 57 -3.25 2.88 5.79
CA ASN A 57 -3.06 4.18 6.45
C ASN A 57 -1.57 4.53 6.60
N GLU A 58 -0.72 3.55 6.94
CA GLU A 58 0.73 3.71 6.99
C GLU A 58 1.30 4.08 5.61
N LEU A 59 0.89 3.37 4.55
CA LEU A 59 1.29 3.68 3.18
C LEU A 59 0.93 5.13 2.81
N ILE A 60 -0.32 5.55 3.04
CA ILE A 60 -0.78 6.91 2.73
C ILE A 60 0.07 7.94 3.50
N THR A 61 0.37 7.68 4.77
CA THR A 61 1.17 8.58 5.61
C THR A 61 2.60 8.70 5.09
N ASN A 62 3.24 7.58 4.77
CA ASN A 62 4.61 7.53 4.27
C ASN A 62 4.73 8.24 2.91
N VAL A 63 3.84 7.92 1.98
CA VAL A 63 3.79 8.56 0.66
C VAL A 63 3.56 10.07 0.80
N SER A 64 2.63 10.48 1.66
CA SER A 64 2.36 11.91 1.88
C SER A 64 3.59 12.66 2.40
N HIS A 65 4.36 12.03 3.31
CA HIS A 65 5.60 12.59 3.81
C HIS A 65 6.67 12.70 2.71
N ASP A 66 6.82 11.64 1.92
CA ASP A 66 7.84 11.55 0.87
C ASP A 66 7.56 12.49 -0.31
N LEU A 67 6.29 12.79 -0.59
CA LEU A 67 5.90 13.82 -1.56
C LEU A 67 6.12 15.25 -1.02
N ARG A 68 5.88 15.49 0.28
CA ARG A 68 6.01 16.82 0.90
C ARG A 68 7.44 17.35 0.85
N THR A 69 8.42 16.49 1.06
CA THR A 69 9.85 16.86 1.12
C THR A 69 10.37 17.49 -0.19
N PRO A 70 10.28 16.83 -1.38
CA PRO A 70 10.69 17.42 -2.63
C PRO A 70 9.82 18.63 -3.01
N LEU A 71 8.51 18.61 -2.73
CA LEU A 71 7.64 19.75 -3.00
C LEU A 71 8.07 21.01 -2.22
N THR A 72 8.36 20.86 -0.92
CA THR A 72 8.82 21.96 -0.07
C THR A 72 10.14 22.53 -0.57
N SER A 73 11.06 21.65 -1.00
CA SER A 73 12.33 22.06 -1.60
C SER A 73 12.12 22.85 -2.90
N ILE A 74 11.27 22.35 -3.80
CA ILE A 74 10.93 23.03 -5.07
C ILE A 74 10.37 24.43 -4.80
N ILE A 75 9.39 24.54 -3.89
CA ILE A 75 8.81 25.84 -3.52
C ILE A 75 9.88 26.78 -2.97
N GLY A 76 10.76 26.27 -2.09
CA GLY A 76 11.85 27.05 -1.50
C GLY A 76 12.83 27.60 -2.54
N TYR A 77 13.36 26.75 -3.42
CA TYR A 77 14.29 27.19 -4.48
C TYR A 77 13.62 28.12 -5.48
N VAL A 78 12.37 27.86 -5.86
CA VAL A 78 11.61 28.76 -6.74
C VAL A 78 11.39 30.13 -6.08
N ASP A 79 11.14 30.20 -4.76
CA ASP A 79 11.02 31.47 -4.05
C ASP A 79 12.35 32.24 -4.02
N LEU A 80 13.48 31.57 -3.77
CA LEU A 80 14.82 32.17 -3.84
C LEU A 80 15.09 32.73 -5.24
N LEU A 81 14.80 31.95 -6.28
CA LEU A 81 14.95 32.34 -7.68
C LEU A 81 14.08 33.56 -8.03
N LYS A 82 12.81 33.56 -7.62
CA LYS A 82 11.86 34.67 -7.88
C LYS A 82 12.27 35.96 -7.18
N ARG A 83 12.87 35.87 -5.99
CA ARG A 83 13.36 37.03 -5.22
C ARG A 83 14.73 37.53 -5.68
N GLY A 84 15.36 36.87 -6.65
CA GLY A 84 16.71 37.20 -7.08
C GLY A 84 17.76 36.93 -5.99
N GLN A 85 17.48 36.03 -5.05
CA GLN A 85 18.36 35.70 -3.93
C GLN A 85 19.40 34.67 -4.38
N TYR A 86 20.35 35.11 -5.21
CA TYR A 86 21.52 34.34 -5.60
C TYR A 86 22.71 35.29 -5.85
N ASP A 87 23.90 34.89 -5.43
CA ASP A 87 25.11 35.71 -5.45
C ASP A 87 25.90 35.55 -6.76
N SER A 88 25.58 34.54 -7.56
CA SER A 88 26.30 34.26 -8.82
C SER A 88 25.46 33.49 -9.84
N LYS A 89 25.91 33.53 -11.09
CA LYS A 89 25.35 32.69 -12.16
C LYS A 89 25.51 31.19 -11.88
N ALA A 90 26.57 30.80 -11.17
CA ALA A 90 26.78 29.40 -10.76
C ALA A 90 25.71 28.95 -9.75
N GLN A 91 25.42 29.77 -8.73
CA GLN A 91 24.39 29.48 -7.74
C GLN A 91 22.98 29.48 -8.35
N LEU A 92 22.72 30.38 -9.32
CA LEU A 92 21.48 30.36 -10.11
C LEU A 92 21.29 29.00 -10.82
N GLN A 93 22.34 28.48 -11.47
CA GLN A 93 22.29 27.18 -12.12
C GLN A 93 22.10 26.03 -11.13
N GLU A 94 22.78 26.09 -9.98
CA GLU A 94 22.62 25.09 -8.90
C GLU A 94 21.17 25.04 -8.39
N TYR A 95 20.53 26.19 -8.20
CA TYR A 95 19.14 26.26 -7.73
C TYR A 95 18.16 25.70 -8.77
N LEU A 96 18.38 26.02 -10.05
CA LEU A 96 17.59 25.47 -11.15
C LEU A 96 17.74 23.95 -11.26
N GLU A 97 18.98 23.46 -11.20
CA GLU A 97 19.29 22.02 -11.26
C GLU A 97 18.67 21.28 -10.08
N THR A 98 18.82 21.82 -8.87
CA THR A 98 18.22 21.23 -7.67
C THR A 98 16.69 21.19 -7.78
N THR A 99 16.07 22.27 -8.25
CA THR A 99 14.62 22.32 -8.48
C THR A 99 14.16 21.27 -9.48
N TYR A 100 14.90 21.11 -10.58
CA TYR A 100 14.62 20.11 -11.61
C TYR A 100 14.73 18.69 -11.06
N LEU A 101 15.83 18.35 -10.39
CA LEU A 101 16.03 17.04 -9.78
C LEU A 101 14.96 16.69 -8.74
N LYS A 102 14.54 17.67 -7.92
CA LYS A 102 13.43 17.46 -6.96
C LYS A 102 12.10 17.23 -7.67
N SER A 103 11.85 17.90 -8.80
CA SER A 103 10.64 17.71 -9.60
C SER A 103 10.61 16.32 -10.25
N GLN A 104 11.74 15.85 -10.77
CA GLN A 104 11.90 14.49 -11.28
C GLN A 104 11.67 13.43 -10.18
N ARG A 105 12.23 13.66 -8.98
CA ARG A 105 11.98 12.76 -7.84
C ARG A 105 10.51 12.72 -7.44
N LEU A 106 9.84 13.87 -7.41
CA LEU A 106 8.42 13.95 -7.12
C LEU A 106 7.58 13.19 -8.16
N LYS A 107 7.90 13.33 -9.45
CA LYS A 107 7.27 12.56 -10.52
C LYS A 107 7.44 11.06 -10.32
N TYR A 108 8.67 10.60 -10.05
CA TYR A 108 8.94 9.19 -9.80
C TYR A 108 8.09 8.63 -8.65
N LEU A 109 7.99 9.35 -7.53
CA LEU A 109 7.18 8.92 -6.38
C LEU A 109 5.68 8.83 -6.71
N ILE A 110 5.19 9.74 -7.55
CA ILE A 110 3.80 9.71 -8.02
C ILE A 110 3.56 8.50 -8.93
N ASP A 111 4.48 8.25 -9.88
CA ASP A 111 4.38 7.11 -10.80
C ASP A 111 4.43 5.77 -10.03
N GLU A 112 5.33 5.65 -9.04
CA GLU A 112 5.45 4.48 -8.16
C GLU A 112 4.16 4.22 -7.36
N LEU A 113 3.53 5.29 -6.84
CA LEU A 113 2.23 5.19 -6.17
C LEU A 113 1.14 4.69 -7.13
N PHE A 114 1.09 5.24 -8.35
CA PHE A 114 0.10 4.82 -9.35
C PHE A 114 0.27 3.34 -9.71
N GLU A 115 1.50 2.87 -9.99
CA GLU A 115 1.77 1.46 -10.27
C GLU A 115 1.36 0.56 -9.11
N TYR A 116 1.65 0.95 -7.87
CA TYR A 116 1.20 0.20 -6.69
C TYR A 116 -0.33 0.10 -6.62
N THR A 117 -1.06 1.21 -6.78
CA THR A 117 -2.54 1.20 -6.75
C THR A 117 -3.12 0.34 -7.86
N ARG A 118 -2.52 0.38 -9.07
CA ARG A 118 -2.91 -0.45 -10.20
C ARG A 118 -2.70 -1.93 -9.92
N LEU A 119 -1.57 -2.32 -9.32
CA LEU A 119 -1.33 -3.72 -8.94
C LEU A 119 -2.24 -4.20 -7.80
N SER A 120 -2.69 -3.29 -6.95
CA SER A 120 -3.53 -3.61 -5.78
C SER A 120 -5.02 -3.72 -6.10
N ASP A 121 -5.51 -3.00 -7.12
CA ASP A 121 -6.92 -3.02 -7.53
C ASP A 121 -7.25 -4.14 -8.53
N ILE A 122 -6.25 -4.64 -9.26
CA ILE A 122 -6.50 -5.59 -10.35
C ILE A 122 -6.43 -7.01 -9.77
N ASP A 123 -7.52 -7.74 -9.95
CA ASP A 123 -7.62 -9.19 -10.09
C ASP A 123 -6.78 -9.63 -11.31
N ALA A 124 -5.47 -9.34 -11.25
CA ALA A 124 -4.56 -9.30 -12.38
C ALA A 124 -4.31 -10.74 -12.80
N ARG A 125 -5.18 -11.22 -13.69
CA ARG A 125 -5.00 -12.49 -14.37
C ARG A 125 -3.65 -12.44 -15.07
N LEU A 126 -2.66 -13.02 -14.42
CA LEU A 126 -1.30 -13.14 -14.90
C LEU A 126 -1.37 -13.84 -16.25
N ASN A 127 -1.14 -13.09 -17.32
CA ASN A 127 -1.23 -13.62 -18.67
C ASN A 127 0.12 -14.23 -19.04
N LEU A 128 0.33 -15.45 -18.56
CA LEU A 128 1.55 -16.22 -18.81
C LEU A 128 1.56 -16.66 -20.27
N ASN A 129 2.56 -16.20 -21.01
CA ASN A 129 2.80 -16.59 -22.38
C ASN A 129 4.26 -17.05 -22.51
N GLU A 130 4.54 -17.91 -23.48
CA GLU A 130 5.92 -18.27 -23.83
C GLU A 130 6.59 -17.05 -24.45
N VAL A 131 7.77 -16.67 -23.93
CA VAL A 131 8.50 -15.46 -24.35
C VAL A 131 9.91 -15.86 -24.75
N ASP A 132 10.36 -15.35 -25.90
CA ASP A 132 11.76 -15.43 -26.30
C ASP A 132 12.61 -14.47 -25.46
N VAL A 133 13.32 -15.03 -24.49
CA VAL A 133 14.20 -14.28 -23.59
C VAL A 133 15.36 -13.62 -24.34
N SER A 134 15.87 -14.25 -25.40
CA SER A 134 16.96 -13.69 -26.20
C SER A 134 16.51 -12.44 -26.94
N GLY A 135 15.37 -12.49 -27.63
CA GLY A 135 14.79 -11.32 -28.30
C GLY A 135 14.43 -10.19 -27.33
N LEU A 136 13.92 -10.54 -26.14
CA LEU A 136 13.63 -9.55 -25.09
C LEU A 136 14.92 -8.84 -24.61
N LEU A 137 15.99 -9.60 -24.38
CA LEU A 137 17.28 -9.04 -23.96
C LEU A 137 17.89 -8.14 -25.03
N GLU A 138 17.81 -8.52 -26.31
CA GLU A 138 18.26 -7.69 -27.42
C GLU A 138 17.49 -6.37 -27.51
N GLN A 139 16.16 -6.43 -27.33
CA GLN A 139 15.32 -5.23 -27.30
C GLN A 139 15.71 -4.29 -26.16
N ILE A 140 15.89 -4.82 -24.94
CA ILE A 140 16.29 -4.03 -23.77
C ILE A 140 17.67 -3.40 -24.02
N VAL A 141 18.64 -4.16 -24.52
CA VAL A 141 19.98 -3.61 -24.83
C VAL A 141 19.88 -2.51 -25.89
N GLY A 142 19.05 -2.69 -26.92
CA GLY A 142 18.79 -1.69 -27.95
C GLY A 142 18.16 -0.40 -27.41
N GLU A 143 17.18 -0.50 -26.49
CA GLU A 143 16.53 0.66 -25.87
C GLU A 143 17.48 1.48 -24.97
N TYR A 144 18.46 0.82 -24.34
CA TYR A 144 19.41 1.49 -23.44
C TYR A 144 20.70 1.96 -24.13
N THR A 145 21.00 1.48 -25.34
CA THR A 145 22.17 1.91 -26.13
C THR A 145 22.23 3.45 -26.34
N PRO A 146 21.14 4.16 -26.67
CA PRO A 146 21.13 5.62 -26.84
C PRO A 146 21.43 6.42 -25.57
N ILE A 147 21.45 5.79 -24.40
CA ILE A 147 21.73 6.44 -23.11
C ILE A 147 23.25 6.51 -22.87
N PHE A 148 24.04 5.71 -23.60
CA PHE A 148 25.49 5.62 -23.48
C PHE A 148 26.26 6.29 -24.63
N GLU A 149 25.57 6.78 -25.67
CA GLU A 149 26.10 7.64 -26.73
C GLU A 149 25.84 9.12 -26.45
#